data_AF-A0A931NXT1-F1
#
_entry.id   AF-A0A931NXT1-F1
#
_cell.length_a   1.000
_cell.length_b   1.000
_cell.length_c   1.000
_cell.angle_alpha   90.00
_cell.angle_beta   90.00
_cell.angle_gamma   90.00
#
_symmetry.space_group_name_H-M   'P 1'
#
loop_
_entity.id
_entity.type
_entity.pdbx_description
1 polymer ?
#
loop_
_entity_poly.entity_id
_entity_poly.type
_entity_poly.pdbx_seq_one_letter_code
_entity_poly.pdbx_strand_id
1 'polypeptide(L)'
;MNTTRHADEPAATRPEHTSKDSADPASGARRVGHVDGDRACHACGFNLRGQVVVREPHYQMIMVQCPECGTPSPLLEYPRVGSWITRLHIFLLMLLFSLLIAGFIFTGFLAWRSSYQSMSAVVEPLANLIANDYIEYAKPRAATAGTNAWWGQQAPSPWTVVELPWWDKYKHTQSGQPQRSLLQPLGSRAFASWLNECLVLLPLCALIACALPSWKRRRLLLVPLIGMLVAITLAVSWKYYVFGPRVGYLDATAAALEIAPWWVIALPLTVSGVIMLLGTLLGRPAGRRLVTFLLPPRQWASFGFLWAADGLDLPRA
;
A
#
# COMPACT_ATOMS: atom_id res chain seq x y z
N MET A 1 13.79 -40.30 -22.23
CA MET A 1 14.11 -41.35 -21.24
C MET A 1 14.21 -40.70 -19.87
N ASN A 2 13.12 -40.72 -19.09
CA ASN A 2 13.10 -40.78 -17.62
C ASN A 2 11.63 -40.75 -17.16
N THR A 3 11.07 -41.94 -17.04
CA THR A 3 9.73 -42.24 -16.53
C THR A 3 9.82 -42.41 -15.01
N THR A 4 9.58 -41.34 -14.25
CA THR A 4 9.45 -41.42 -12.80
C THR A 4 8.06 -41.95 -12.43
N ARG A 5 8.03 -43.19 -11.94
CA ARG A 5 6.89 -43.84 -11.29
C ARG A 5 6.45 -43.01 -10.08
N HIS A 6 5.20 -42.52 -10.11
CA HIS A 6 4.51 -42.11 -8.90
C HIS A 6 4.19 -43.39 -8.09
N ALA A 7 4.77 -43.47 -6.90
CA ALA A 7 4.45 -44.52 -5.93
C ALA A 7 3.05 -44.25 -5.37
N ASP A 8 2.22 -45.29 -5.40
CA ASP A 8 0.89 -45.34 -4.78
C ASP A 8 1.00 -45.02 -3.29
N GLU A 9 0.41 -43.89 -2.89
CA GLU A 9 0.23 -43.51 -1.50
C GLU A 9 -0.92 -44.35 -0.94
N PRO A 10 -0.70 -45.21 0.08
CA PRO A 10 -1.74 -46.09 0.61
C PRO A 10 -2.87 -45.24 1.19
N ALA A 11 -4.09 -45.50 0.72
CA ALA A 11 -5.31 -44.88 1.19
C ALA A 11 -5.38 -44.98 2.72
N ALA A 12 -5.08 -43.86 3.41
CA ALA A 12 -5.25 -43.75 4.84
C ALA A 12 -6.75 -43.93 5.13
N THR A 13 -7.11 -45.10 5.64
CA THR A 13 -8.41 -45.42 6.22
C THR A 13 -8.72 -44.36 7.26
N ARG A 14 -9.59 -43.42 6.89
CA ARG A 14 -10.14 -42.39 7.78
C ARG A 14 -10.76 -43.13 8.97
N PRO A 15 -10.31 -42.88 10.21
CA PRO A 15 -10.89 -43.55 11.37
C PRO A 15 -12.39 -43.26 11.37
N GLU A 16 -13.16 -44.32 11.20
CA GLU A 16 -14.61 -44.31 11.29
C GLU A 16 -14.92 -43.92 12.73
N HIS A 17 -15.20 -42.63 12.94
CA HIS A 17 -15.60 -42.10 14.24
C HIS A 17 -17.00 -42.66 14.50
N THR A 18 -17.06 -43.91 14.98
CA THR A 18 -18.27 -44.53 15.49
C THR A 18 -18.60 -43.80 16.78
N SER A 19 -19.23 -42.63 16.66
CA SER A 19 -19.89 -42.01 17.79
C SER A 19 -20.96 -42.99 18.23
N LYS A 20 -20.66 -43.72 19.30
CA LYS A 20 -21.59 -44.61 19.98
C LYS A 20 -22.81 -43.75 20.34
N ASP A 21 -23.88 -43.89 19.56
CA ASP A 21 -25.16 -43.20 19.72
C ASP A 21 -25.67 -43.48 21.13
N SER A 22 -25.28 -42.64 22.10
CA SER A 22 -25.85 -42.64 23.44
C SER A 22 -27.23 -41.99 23.32
N ALA A 23 -28.19 -42.77 22.81
CA ALA A 23 -29.59 -42.40 22.80
C ALA A 23 -30.02 -42.23 24.25
N ASP A 24 -30.41 -41.01 24.61
CA ASP A 24 -31.13 -40.75 25.85
C ASP A 24 -32.60 -41.16 25.60
N PRO A 25 -33.05 -42.32 26.13
CA PRO A 25 -34.31 -42.94 25.74
C PRO A 25 -35.54 -42.10 26.12
N ALA A 26 -35.38 -41.10 27.00
CA ALA A 26 -36.49 -40.29 27.49
C ALA A 26 -36.90 -39.14 26.54
N SER A 27 -36.02 -38.66 25.65
CA SER A 27 -36.30 -37.45 24.86
C SER A 27 -36.80 -37.71 23.43
N GLY A 28 -36.73 -38.95 22.94
CA GLY A 28 -37.08 -39.32 21.56
C GLY A 28 -36.24 -38.61 20.47
N ALA A 29 -35.32 -37.73 20.86
CA ALA A 29 -34.60 -36.85 19.96
C ALA A 29 -33.20 -37.42 19.72
N ARG A 30 -32.98 -37.95 18.51
CA ARG A 30 -31.71 -38.58 18.14
C ARG A 30 -30.66 -37.50 17.91
N ARG A 31 -29.55 -37.55 18.66
CA ARG A 31 -28.38 -36.69 18.43
C ARG A 31 -27.70 -37.15 17.14
N VAL A 32 -27.48 -36.24 16.20
CA VAL A 32 -26.89 -36.53 14.88
C VAL A 32 -25.43 -36.07 14.80
N GLY A 33 -25.05 -35.07 15.59
CA GLY A 33 -23.69 -34.54 15.60
C GLY A 33 -23.60 -33.20 16.32
N HIS A 34 -22.59 -32.41 15.96
CA HIS A 34 -22.40 -31.04 16.43
C HIS A 34 -22.26 -30.08 15.25
N VAL A 35 -22.52 -28.78 15.49
CA VAL A 35 -22.35 -27.75 14.46
C VAL A 35 -20.86 -27.38 14.34
N ASP A 36 -20.21 -27.78 13.25
CA ASP A 36 -18.78 -27.51 13.03
C ASP A 36 -18.45 -26.09 12.50
N GLY A 37 -19.46 -25.32 12.06
CA GLY A 37 -19.30 -23.98 11.48
C GLY A 37 -19.92 -22.85 12.31
N ASP A 38 -19.51 -21.61 12.06
CA ASP A 38 -20.15 -20.44 12.66
C ASP A 38 -21.55 -20.25 12.07
N ARG A 39 -22.57 -20.35 12.93
CA ARG A 39 -23.97 -20.17 12.53
C ARG A 39 -24.67 -19.33 13.58
N ALA A 40 -25.13 -18.15 13.21
CA ALA A 40 -25.90 -17.31 14.10
C ALA A 40 -27.34 -17.86 14.26
N CYS A 41 -27.87 -17.84 15.48
CA CYS A 41 -29.28 -18.02 15.73
C CYS A 41 -30.07 -16.91 15.01
N HIS A 42 -31.11 -17.28 14.28
CA HIS A 42 -31.93 -16.32 13.53
C HIS A 42 -32.74 -15.36 14.43
N ALA A 43 -32.95 -15.71 15.70
CA ALA A 43 -33.66 -14.87 16.66
C ALA A 43 -32.72 -13.90 17.41
N CYS A 44 -31.71 -14.43 18.11
CA CYS A 44 -30.86 -13.62 18.99
C CYS A 44 -29.45 -13.31 18.43
N GLY A 45 -29.05 -13.95 17.32
CA GLY A 45 -27.72 -13.77 16.72
C GLY A 45 -26.59 -14.58 17.38
N PHE A 46 -26.86 -15.36 18.43
CA PHE A 46 -25.84 -16.16 19.12
C PHE A 46 -25.21 -17.22 18.20
N ASN A 47 -23.89 -17.43 18.29
CA ASN A 47 -23.17 -18.41 17.47
C ASN A 47 -23.40 -19.84 17.98
N LEU A 48 -24.04 -20.67 17.17
CA LEU A 48 -24.41 -22.06 17.45
C LEU A 48 -23.29 -23.07 17.23
N ARG A 49 -22.05 -22.64 16.97
CA ARG A 49 -20.90 -23.54 16.80
C ARG A 49 -20.71 -24.44 18.03
N GLY A 50 -20.51 -25.72 17.81
CA GLY A 50 -20.35 -26.75 18.84
C GLY A 50 -21.66 -27.24 19.48
N GLN A 51 -22.80 -26.60 19.19
CA GLN A 51 -24.08 -27.04 19.73
C GLN A 51 -24.50 -28.40 19.15
N VAL A 52 -25.23 -29.18 19.96
CA VAL A 52 -25.70 -30.51 19.58
C VAL A 52 -26.78 -30.37 18.50
N VAL A 53 -26.58 -31.11 17.42
CA VAL A 53 -27.53 -31.25 16.33
C VAL A 53 -28.47 -32.39 16.67
N VAL A 54 -29.77 -32.09 16.70
CA VAL A 54 -30.82 -33.03 17.07
C VAL A 54 -31.76 -33.24 15.89
N ARG A 55 -32.14 -34.49 15.62
CA ARG A 55 -33.20 -34.80 14.64
C ARG A 55 -34.53 -34.86 15.35
N GLU A 56 -35.42 -33.98 14.95
CA GLU A 56 -36.78 -33.90 15.49
C GLU A 56 -37.62 -35.06 14.93
N PRO A 57 -38.30 -35.85 15.78
CA PRO A 57 -38.85 -37.15 15.39
C PRO A 57 -40.05 -37.06 14.45
N HIS A 58 -40.85 -36.00 14.52
CA HIS A 58 -42.09 -35.90 13.74
C HIS A 58 -41.85 -35.47 12.30
N TYR A 59 -41.09 -34.39 12.09
CA TYR A 59 -40.78 -33.88 10.75
C TYR A 59 -39.45 -34.37 10.20
N GLN A 60 -38.68 -35.14 10.98
CA GLN A 60 -37.34 -35.62 10.63
C GLN A 60 -36.36 -34.50 10.28
N MET A 61 -36.67 -33.27 10.71
CA MET A 61 -35.87 -32.08 10.49
C MET A 61 -34.68 -32.06 11.43
N ILE A 62 -33.54 -31.62 10.91
CA ILE A 62 -32.33 -31.42 11.68
C ILE A 62 -32.40 -30.01 12.28
N MET A 63 -32.30 -29.89 13.60
CA MET A 63 -32.39 -28.62 14.31
C MET A 63 -31.34 -28.51 15.41
N VAL A 64 -31.04 -27.27 15.79
CA VAL A 64 -30.18 -26.94 16.94
C VAL A 64 -30.93 -25.96 17.82
N GLN A 65 -30.97 -26.21 19.12
CA GLN A 65 -31.51 -25.25 20.09
C GLN A 65 -30.43 -24.22 20.44
N CYS A 66 -30.79 -22.95 20.42
CA CYS A 66 -29.91 -21.90 20.89
C CYS A 66 -29.79 -21.96 22.42
N PRO A 67 -28.58 -22.00 23.01
CA PRO A 67 -28.41 -22.04 24.47
C PRO A 67 -28.81 -20.71 25.14
N GLU A 68 -28.82 -19.60 24.41
CA GLU A 68 -29.19 -18.29 24.94
C GLU A 68 -30.71 -18.07 24.97
N CYS A 69 -31.37 -18.20 23.81
CA CYS A 69 -32.79 -17.85 23.68
C CYS A 69 -33.72 -19.06 23.60
N GLY A 70 -33.19 -20.29 23.58
CA GLY A 70 -33.97 -21.53 23.44
C GLY A 70 -34.60 -21.75 22.07
N THR A 71 -34.54 -20.77 21.17
CA THR A 71 -35.21 -20.85 19.86
C THR A 71 -34.62 -21.98 19.02
N PRO A 72 -35.45 -22.90 18.50
CA PRO A 72 -34.99 -23.95 17.59
C PRO A 72 -34.61 -23.33 16.25
N SER A 73 -33.36 -23.47 15.84
CA SER A 73 -32.89 -23.03 14.53
C SER A 73 -32.81 -24.25 13.60
N PRO A 74 -33.62 -24.32 12.53
CA PRO A 74 -33.55 -25.42 11.58
C PRO A 74 -32.20 -25.39 10.86
N LEU A 75 -31.54 -26.54 10.79
CA LEU A 75 -30.42 -26.78 9.89
C LEU A 75 -31.00 -27.07 8.50
N LEU A 76 -31.55 -26.03 7.87
CA LEU A 76 -31.57 -25.99 6.41
C LEU A 76 -30.10 -26.03 6.00
N GLU A 77 -29.69 -27.12 5.34
CA GLU A 77 -28.44 -27.17 4.60
C GLU A 77 -28.51 -25.98 3.64
N TYR A 78 -27.83 -24.89 3.96
CA TYR A 78 -27.47 -23.97 2.90
C TYR A 78 -26.76 -24.84 1.87
N PRO A 79 -27.19 -24.83 0.59
CA PRO A 79 -26.52 -25.60 -0.44
C PRO A 79 -25.05 -25.30 -0.26
N ARG A 80 -24.23 -26.34 0.05
CA ARG A 80 -22.80 -26.17 0.28
C ARG A 80 -22.33 -25.29 -0.84
N VAL A 81 -22.04 -24.04 -0.51
CA VAL A 81 -21.76 -23.03 -1.52
C VAL A 81 -20.59 -23.60 -2.29
N GLY A 82 -20.85 -24.00 -3.53
CA GLY A 82 -20.15 -25.13 -4.15
C GLY A 82 -18.64 -24.89 -4.26
N SER A 83 -17.91 -25.87 -4.79
CA SER A 83 -16.49 -25.71 -5.12
C SER A 83 -16.17 -24.38 -5.85
N TRP A 84 -17.14 -23.84 -6.60
CA TRP A 84 -17.12 -22.51 -7.21
C TRP A 84 -16.93 -21.33 -6.25
N ILE A 85 -17.57 -21.32 -5.08
CA ILE A 85 -17.40 -20.21 -4.11
C ILE A 85 -16.06 -20.30 -3.40
N THR A 86 -15.54 -21.51 -3.19
CA THR A 86 -14.15 -21.66 -2.72
C THR A 86 -13.17 -21.10 -3.76
N ARG A 87 -13.38 -21.38 -5.05
CA ARG A 87 -12.57 -20.79 -6.14
C ARG A 87 -12.69 -19.27 -6.20
N LEU A 88 -13.90 -18.73 -6.08
CA LEU A 88 -14.14 -17.29 -6.06
C LEU A 88 -13.46 -16.62 -4.86
N HIS A 89 -13.53 -17.24 -3.68
CA HIS A 89 -12.84 -16.76 -2.47
C HIS A 89 -11.33 -16.70 -2.70
N ILE A 90 -10.72 -17.77 -3.22
CA ILE A 90 -9.28 -17.79 -3.54
C ILE A 90 -8.93 -16.70 -4.54
N PHE A 91 -9.74 -16.52 -5.58
CA PHE A 91 -9.55 -15.45 -6.56
C PHE A 91 -9.61 -14.05 -5.93
N LEU A 92 -10.61 -13.80 -5.07
CA LEU A 92 -10.74 -12.54 -4.33
C LEU A 92 -9.56 -12.29 -3.39
N LEU A 93 -9.05 -13.32 -2.71
CA LEU A 93 -7.85 -13.21 -1.89
C LEU A 93 -6.61 -12.89 -2.74
N MET A 94 -6.45 -13.55 -3.89
CA MET A 94 -5.33 -13.27 -4.81
C MET A 94 -5.41 -11.85 -5.37
N LEU A 95 -6.62 -11.38 -5.70
CA LEU A 95 -6.87 -10.02 -6.16
C LEU A 95 -6.55 -9.01 -5.06
N LEU A 96 -7.06 -9.23 -3.84
CA LEU A 96 -6.76 -8.38 -2.68
C LEU A 96 -5.26 -8.33 -2.40
N PHE A 97 -4.58 -9.47 -2.44
CA PHE A 97 -3.13 -9.56 -2.24
C PHE A 97 -2.36 -8.78 -3.32
N SER A 98 -2.79 -8.90 -4.58
CA SER A 98 -2.21 -8.16 -5.70
C SER A 98 -2.42 -6.65 -5.56
N LEU A 99 -3.61 -6.23 -5.13
CA LEU A 99 -3.93 -4.82 -4.84
C LEU A 99 -3.10 -4.28 -3.68
N LEU A 100 -2.84 -5.09 -2.65
CA LEU A 100 -1.97 -4.70 -1.54
C LEU A 100 -0.52 -4.51 -2.01
N ILE A 101 0.05 -5.45 -2.78
CA ILE A 101 1.40 -5.32 -3.37
C ILE A 101 1.47 -4.08 -4.25
N ALA A 102 0.49 -3.90 -5.15
CA ALA A 102 0.41 -2.73 -6.00
C ALA A 102 0.34 -1.45 -5.16
N GLY A 103 -0.46 -1.42 -4.08
CA GLY A 103 -0.53 -0.32 -3.14
C GLY A 103 0.80 0.01 -2.48
N PHE A 104 1.57 -1.00 -2.06
CA PHE A 104 2.91 -0.81 -1.51
C PHE A 104 3.87 -0.16 -2.51
N ILE A 105 3.96 -0.71 -3.73
CA ILE A 105 4.81 -0.17 -4.79
C ILE A 105 4.37 1.24 -5.15
N PHE A 106 3.06 1.46 -5.26
CA PHE A 106 2.47 2.75 -5.61
C PHE A 106 2.74 3.83 -4.56
N THR A 107 2.70 3.52 -3.26
CA THR A 107 3.08 4.50 -2.23
C THR A 107 4.54 4.93 -2.33
N GLY A 108 5.46 3.99 -2.62
CA GLY A 108 6.87 4.31 -2.86
C GLY A 108 7.09 5.14 -4.12
N PHE A 109 6.34 4.84 -5.19
CA PHE A 109 6.37 5.63 -6.42
C PHE A 109 5.86 7.06 -6.21
N LEU A 110 4.78 7.24 -5.43
CA LEU A 110 4.26 8.57 -5.08
C LEU A 110 5.24 9.39 -4.25
N ALA A 111 5.91 8.78 -3.28
CA ALA A 111 6.95 9.44 -2.48
C ALA A 111 8.14 9.87 -3.36
N TRP A 112 8.61 9.00 -4.27
CA TRP A 112 9.64 9.36 -5.25
C TRP A 112 9.20 10.52 -6.16
N ARG A 113 7.98 10.45 -6.70
CA ARG A 113 7.41 11.50 -7.55
C ARG A 113 7.36 12.85 -6.82
N SER A 114 6.89 12.87 -5.57
CA SER A 114 6.83 14.10 -4.78
C SER A 114 8.21 14.68 -4.51
N SER A 115 9.19 13.81 -4.20
CA SER A 115 10.58 14.22 -4.06
C SER A 115 11.14 14.84 -5.33
N TYR A 116 10.87 14.23 -6.49
CA TYR A 116 11.28 14.77 -7.78
C TYR A 116 10.63 16.13 -8.05
N GLN A 117 9.33 16.28 -7.80
CA GLN A 117 8.60 17.54 -8.02
C GLN A 117 9.09 18.67 -7.10
N SER A 118 9.36 18.34 -5.83
CA SER A 118 9.90 19.30 -4.86
C SER A 118 11.30 19.76 -5.26
N MET A 119 12.15 18.79 -5.64
CA MET A 119 13.49 19.04 -6.14
C MET A 119 13.47 19.89 -7.41
N SER A 120 12.61 19.58 -8.38
CA SER A 120 12.50 20.37 -9.61
C SER A 120 12.07 21.80 -9.31
N ALA A 121 11.13 22.02 -8.38
CA ALA A 121 10.71 23.36 -7.98
C ALA A 121 11.84 24.17 -7.32
N VAL A 122 12.73 23.51 -6.56
CA VAL A 122 13.89 24.13 -5.93
C VAL A 122 14.98 24.48 -6.96
N VAL A 123 15.19 23.59 -7.93
CA VAL A 123 16.32 23.65 -8.88
C VAL A 123 15.99 24.48 -10.12
N GLU A 124 14.72 24.54 -10.54
CA GLU A 124 14.26 25.22 -11.76
C GLU A 124 14.76 26.67 -11.90
N PRO A 125 14.74 27.53 -10.86
CA PRO A 125 15.28 28.90 -10.98
C PRO A 125 16.77 28.92 -11.32
N LEU A 126 17.56 28.03 -10.70
CA LEU A 126 18.98 27.91 -10.95
C LEU A 126 19.26 27.30 -12.33
N ALA A 127 18.49 26.29 -12.74
CA ALA A 127 18.57 25.71 -14.08
C ALA A 127 18.30 26.75 -15.17
N ASN A 128 17.30 27.63 -14.97
CA ASN A 128 17.02 28.72 -15.90
C ASN A 128 18.14 29.76 -15.97
N LEU A 129 18.81 30.07 -14.85
CA LEU A 129 19.98 30.95 -14.84
C LEU A 129 21.14 30.32 -15.62
N ILE A 130 21.45 29.05 -15.36
CA ILE A 130 22.50 28.31 -16.10
C ILE A 130 22.17 28.28 -17.60
N ALA A 131 20.92 28.02 -17.96
CA ALA A 131 20.47 28.00 -19.35
C ALA A 131 20.65 29.37 -20.03
N ASN A 132 20.29 30.47 -19.37
CA ASN A 132 20.48 31.82 -19.89
C ASN A 132 21.97 32.13 -20.11
N ASP A 133 22.81 31.88 -19.10
CA ASP A 133 24.25 32.14 -19.17
C ASP A 133 24.92 31.31 -20.27
N TYR A 134 24.52 30.04 -20.42
CA TYR A 134 25.03 29.18 -21.48
C TYR A 134 24.62 29.67 -22.86
N ILE A 135 23.35 30.07 -23.05
CA ILE A 135 22.87 30.59 -24.34
C ILE A 135 23.61 31.87 -24.71
N GLU A 136 23.87 32.78 -23.76
CA GLU A 136 24.68 33.97 -24.01
C GLU A 136 26.11 33.64 -24.43
N TYR A 137 26.74 32.66 -23.77
CA TYR A 137 28.05 32.14 -24.17
C TYR A 137 28.02 31.47 -25.57
N ALA A 138 26.96 30.75 -25.89
CA ALA A 138 26.83 29.96 -27.12
C ALA A 138 26.50 30.81 -28.35
N LYS A 139 25.76 31.91 -28.21
CA LYS A 139 25.34 32.82 -29.31
C LYS A 139 26.46 33.18 -30.30
N PRO A 140 27.63 33.70 -29.89
CA PRO A 140 28.69 34.06 -30.84
C PRO A 140 29.30 32.82 -31.54
N ARG A 141 29.41 31.70 -30.82
CA ARG A 141 29.92 30.42 -31.39
C ARG A 141 28.96 29.85 -32.43
N ALA A 142 27.66 29.96 -32.18
CA ALA A 142 26.62 29.51 -33.08
C ALA A 142 26.61 30.29 -34.40
N ALA A 143 26.88 31.60 -34.35
CA ALA A 143 27.03 32.43 -35.55
C ALA A 143 28.21 31.96 -36.43
N THR A 144 29.31 31.49 -35.83
CA THR A 144 30.48 30.97 -36.55
C THR A 144 30.38 29.50 -36.98
N ALA A 145 29.58 28.68 -36.31
CA ALA A 145 29.52 27.23 -36.53
C ALA A 145 28.51 26.79 -37.63
N GLY A 146 27.78 27.74 -38.24
CA GLY A 146 26.84 27.47 -39.33
C GLY A 146 25.56 26.74 -38.88
N THR A 147 24.90 26.04 -39.81
CA THR A 147 23.54 25.48 -39.63
C THR A 147 23.42 24.37 -38.57
N ASN A 148 24.54 23.85 -38.05
CA ASN A 148 24.55 22.71 -37.12
C ASN A 148 24.63 23.12 -35.64
N ALA A 149 24.61 24.42 -35.33
CA ALA A 149 24.74 24.94 -33.97
C ALA A 149 23.41 25.00 -33.19
N TRP A 150 22.70 23.87 -33.12
CA TRP A 150 21.38 23.77 -32.49
C TRP A 150 21.36 24.24 -31.03
N TRP A 151 22.46 24.05 -30.28
CA TRP A 151 22.60 24.46 -28.89
C TRP A 151 22.50 25.98 -28.69
N GLY A 152 22.95 26.79 -29.65
CA GLY A 152 22.87 28.25 -29.57
C GLY A 152 21.54 28.85 -30.02
N GLN A 153 20.64 28.03 -30.57
CA GLN A 153 19.31 28.45 -31.04
C GLN A 153 18.19 28.09 -30.05
N GLN A 154 18.52 27.41 -28.94
CA GLN A 154 17.53 27.01 -27.94
C GLN A 154 16.97 28.22 -27.20
N ALA A 155 15.67 28.19 -26.90
CA ALA A 155 15.12 29.05 -25.87
C ALA A 155 15.66 28.61 -24.50
N PRO A 156 15.96 29.55 -23.58
CA PRO A 156 16.39 29.21 -22.24
C PRO A 156 15.29 28.44 -21.52
N SER A 157 15.62 27.23 -21.06
CA SER A 157 14.73 26.38 -20.30
C SER A 157 15.54 25.47 -19.37
N PRO A 158 14.91 24.83 -18.37
CA PRO A 158 15.60 23.86 -17.52
C PRO A 158 16.17 22.66 -18.29
N TRP A 159 15.70 22.43 -19.52
CA TRP A 159 16.11 21.35 -20.40
C TRP A 159 17.11 21.79 -21.47
N THR A 160 17.58 23.05 -21.42
CA THR A 160 18.62 23.55 -22.32
C THR A 160 19.86 22.68 -22.17
N VAL A 161 20.40 22.22 -23.31
CA VAL A 161 21.56 21.36 -23.33
C VAL A 161 22.82 22.22 -23.31
N VAL A 162 23.69 21.93 -22.34
CA VAL A 162 24.90 22.64 -21.99
C VAL A 162 26.11 21.77 -22.33
N GLU A 163 27.15 22.37 -22.90
CA GLU A 163 28.43 21.71 -23.13
C GLU A 163 29.14 21.38 -21.81
N LEU A 164 29.56 20.13 -21.63
CA LEU A 164 30.24 19.69 -20.41
C LEU A 164 31.54 20.49 -20.11
N PRO A 165 32.40 20.80 -21.11
CA PRO A 165 33.59 21.62 -20.86
C PRO A 165 33.28 23.06 -20.39
N TRP A 166 32.18 23.65 -20.88
CA TRP A 166 31.73 24.96 -20.40
C TRP A 166 31.25 24.86 -18.96
N TRP A 167 30.45 23.83 -18.66
CA TRP A 167 29.91 23.60 -17.33
C TRP A 167 31.01 23.38 -16.29
N ASP A 168 32.03 22.58 -16.62
CA ASP A 168 33.17 22.34 -15.73
C ASP A 168 33.91 23.63 -15.38
N LYS A 169 34.02 24.58 -16.31
CA LYS A 169 34.59 25.90 -16.02
C LYS A 169 33.63 26.80 -15.23
N TYR A 170 32.35 26.78 -15.58
CA TYR A 170 31.32 27.61 -14.98
C TYR A 170 31.05 27.25 -13.51
N LYS A 171 30.97 25.95 -13.18
CA LYS A 171 30.66 25.48 -11.82
C LYS A 171 31.66 25.96 -10.78
N HIS A 172 32.96 26.00 -11.13
CA HIS A 172 34.00 26.52 -10.23
C HIS A 172 33.82 28.03 -9.97
N THR A 173 33.40 28.79 -10.97
CA THR A 173 33.18 30.23 -10.86
C THR A 173 31.95 30.56 -10.01
N GLN A 174 30.85 29.80 -10.17
CA GLN A 174 29.63 30.00 -9.39
C GLN A 174 29.70 29.48 -7.95
N SER A 175 30.54 28.49 -7.66
CA SER A 175 30.67 27.93 -6.31
C SER A 175 31.06 28.96 -5.23
N GLY A 176 31.62 30.11 -5.63
CA GLY A 176 31.97 31.22 -4.75
C GLY A 176 30.90 32.30 -4.56
N GLN A 177 29.82 32.30 -5.35
CA GLN A 177 28.73 33.24 -5.08
C GLN A 177 27.91 32.74 -3.89
N PRO A 178 27.59 33.61 -2.91
CA PRO A 178 26.73 33.24 -1.80
C PRO A 178 25.42 32.74 -2.41
N GLN A 179 25.19 31.43 -2.31
CA GLN A 179 24.01 30.76 -2.80
C GLN A 179 22.80 31.63 -2.44
N ARG A 180 22.26 32.37 -3.42
CA ARG A 180 21.01 33.12 -3.27
C ARG A 180 20.05 32.12 -2.65
N SER A 181 19.62 32.40 -1.42
CA SER A 181 19.25 31.40 -0.43
C SER A 181 18.56 30.20 -1.08
N LEU A 182 19.20 29.02 -1.08
CA LEU A 182 18.58 27.80 -1.64
C LEU A 182 17.26 27.43 -0.95
N LEU A 183 16.95 28.10 0.16
CA LEU A 183 15.68 28.03 0.87
C LEU A 183 14.60 28.97 0.30
N GLN A 184 14.94 30.04 -0.44
CA GLN A 184 13.96 30.89 -1.13
C GLN A 184 13.01 30.08 -2.06
N PRO A 185 13.49 29.09 -2.82
CA PRO A 185 12.62 28.29 -3.68
C PRO A 185 11.92 27.12 -2.97
N LEU A 186 12.00 26.99 -1.62
CA LEU A 186 10.92 26.36 -0.83
C LEU A 186 9.69 27.29 -0.84
N GLY A 187 9.26 27.65 -2.04
CA GLY A 187 8.13 28.52 -2.26
C GLY A 187 6.81 27.77 -2.12
N SER A 188 5.73 28.50 -2.36
CA SER A 188 4.36 27.97 -2.34
C SER A 188 4.16 26.73 -3.22
N ARG A 189 4.94 26.56 -4.30
CA ARG A 189 4.88 25.37 -5.17
C ARG A 189 5.32 24.08 -4.48
N ALA A 190 6.46 24.09 -3.78
CA ALA A 190 6.95 22.92 -3.04
C ALA A 190 5.98 22.56 -1.91
N PHE A 191 5.48 23.58 -1.20
CA PHE A 191 4.47 23.37 -0.17
C PHE A 191 3.15 22.81 -0.73
N ALA A 192 2.68 23.33 -1.87
CA ALA A 192 1.49 22.81 -2.55
C ALA A 192 1.67 21.35 -2.98
N SER A 193 2.86 20.95 -3.46
CA SER A 193 3.14 19.54 -3.76
C SER A 193 3.09 18.66 -2.51
N TRP A 194 3.62 19.11 -1.38
CA TRP A 194 3.55 18.35 -0.13
C TRP A 194 2.14 18.25 0.42
N LEU A 195 1.33 19.31 0.29
CA LEU A 195 -0.09 19.25 0.67
C LEU A 195 -0.86 18.25 -0.19
N ASN A 196 -0.65 18.28 -1.51
CA ASN A 196 -1.24 17.30 -2.42
C ASN A 196 -0.80 15.87 -2.08
N GLU A 197 0.47 15.68 -1.74
CA GLU A 197 0.99 14.39 -1.28
C GLU A 197 0.33 13.94 0.03
N CYS A 198 0.21 14.81 1.03
CA CYS A 198 -0.53 14.54 2.27
C CYS A 198 -1.94 14.03 1.98
N LEU A 199 -2.67 14.70 1.09
CA LEU A 199 -4.05 14.36 0.74
C LEU A 199 -4.18 12.98 0.08
N VAL A 200 -3.15 12.48 -0.58
CA VAL A 200 -3.19 11.17 -1.27
C VAL A 200 -2.55 10.06 -0.43
N LEU A 201 -1.33 10.27 0.08
CA LEU A 201 -0.58 9.23 0.79
C LEU A 201 -1.17 8.89 2.15
N LEU A 202 -1.68 9.88 2.89
CA LEU A 202 -2.25 9.65 4.21
C LEU A 202 -3.46 8.71 4.17
N PRO A 203 -4.52 8.96 3.38
CA PRO A 203 -5.65 8.04 3.30
C PRO A 203 -5.27 6.69 2.68
N LEU A 204 -4.37 6.67 1.69
CA LEU A 204 -3.90 5.42 1.09
C LEU A 204 -3.20 4.52 2.12
N CYS A 205 -2.27 5.07 2.90
CA CYS A 205 -1.59 4.34 3.95
C CYS A 205 -2.54 3.93 5.09
N ALA A 206 -3.52 4.77 5.40
CA ALA A 206 -4.58 4.44 6.35
C ALA A 206 -5.42 3.24 5.89
N LEU A 207 -5.81 3.20 4.60
CA LEU A 207 -6.55 2.08 4.00
C LEU A 207 -5.73 0.79 4.03
N ILE A 208 -4.44 0.84 3.67
CA ILE A 208 -3.54 -0.33 3.73
C ILE A 208 -3.43 -0.85 5.17
N ALA A 209 -3.33 0.03 6.16
CA ALA A 209 -3.27 -0.38 7.58
C ALA A 209 -4.55 -1.06 8.08
N CYS A 210 -5.72 -0.67 7.56
CA CYS A 210 -7.00 -1.31 7.83
C CYS A 210 -7.15 -2.65 7.09
N ALA A 211 -6.60 -2.76 5.88
CA ALA A 211 -6.68 -3.96 5.05
C ALA A 211 -5.77 -5.12 5.52
N LEU A 212 -4.86 -4.86 6.47
CA LEU A 212 -3.92 -5.84 7.03
C LEU A 212 -4.29 -6.21 8.48
N PRO A 213 -5.36 -7.00 8.72
CA PRO A 213 -5.87 -7.28 10.06
C PRO A 213 -4.92 -8.13 10.91
N SER A 214 -4.16 -9.03 10.30
CA SER A 214 -3.26 -9.95 11.03
C SER A 214 -1.97 -9.30 11.51
N TRP A 215 -1.66 -8.08 11.06
CA TRP A 215 -0.40 -7.42 11.39
C TRP A 215 -0.52 -6.66 12.71
N LYS A 216 0.34 -6.96 13.69
CA LYS A 216 0.44 -6.14 14.91
C LYS A 216 0.96 -4.75 14.56
N ARG A 217 0.65 -3.74 15.40
CA ARG A 217 1.07 -2.33 15.20
C ARG A 217 2.56 -2.15 14.87
N ARG A 218 3.45 -2.96 15.47
CA ARG A 218 4.89 -2.94 15.15
C ARG A 218 5.21 -3.38 13.72
N ARG A 219 4.50 -4.39 13.19
CA ARG A 219 4.69 -4.89 11.82
C ARG A 219 4.13 -3.92 10.79
N LEU A 220 3.12 -3.13 11.12
CA LEU A 220 2.63 -2.06 10.24
C LEU A 220 3.70 -1.01 9.91
N LEU A 221 4.75 -0.85 10.74
CA LEU A 221 5.88 0.02 10.43
C LEU A 221 6.69 -0.45 9.21
N LEU A 222 6.54 -1.71 8.77
CA LEU A 222 7.12 -2.20 7.53
C LEU A 222 6.49 -1.54 6.30
N VAL A 223 5.23 -1.07 6.40
CA VAL A 223 4.53 -0.41 5.28
C VAL A 223 5.26 0.86 4.82
N PRO A 224 5.46 1.88 5.69
CA PRO A 224 6.22 3.06 5.30
C PRO A 224 7.67 2.71 4.96
N LEU A 225 8.28 1.73 5.64
CA LEU A 225 9.67 1.34 5.39
C LEU A 225 9.87 0.74 3.99
N ILE A 226 8.99 -0.15 3.53
CA ILE A 226 9.05 -0.73 2.19
C ILE A 226 8.80 0.36 1.14
N GLY A 227 7.79 1.22 1.34
CA GLY A 227 7.52 2.32 0.41
C GLY A 227 8.70 3.29 0.32
N MET A 228 9.32 3.63 1.44
CA MET A 228 10.53 4.47 1.49
C MET A 228 11.74 3.79 0.82
N LEU A 229 11.93 2.48 1.01
CA LEU A 229 12.99 1.74 0.33
C LEU A 229 12.83 1.81 -1.20
N VAL A 230 11.61 1.63 -1.70
CA VAL A 230 11.29 1.79 -3.13
C VAL A 230 11.59 3.21 -3.59
N ALA A 231 11.13 4.22 -2.84
CA ALA A 231 11.33 5.63 -3.18
C ALA A 231 12.83 6.01 -3.24
N ILE A 232 13.61 5.58 -2.25
CA ILE A 232 15.06 5.79 -2.20
C ILE A 232 15.75 5.06 -3.36
N THR A 233 15.36 3.82 -3.66
CA THR A 233 15.94 3.05 -4.77
C THR A 233 15.70 3.73 -6.11
N LEU A 234 14.49 4.26 -6.33
CA LEU A 234 14.16 5.04 -7.53
C LEU A 234 14.93 6.36 -7.57
N ALA A 235 15.06 7.06 -6.43
CA ALA A 235 15.82 8.31 -6.35
C ALA A 235 17.31 8.11 -6.65
N VAL A 236 17.92 7.05 -6.11
CA VAL A 236 19.31 6.67 -6.37
C VAL A 236 19.50 6.22 -7.82
N SER A 237 18.61 5.37 -8.33
CA SER A 237 18.64 4.92 -9.73
C SER A 237 18.51 6.10 -10.70
N TRP A 238 17.59 7.02 -10.43
CA TRP A 238 17.42 8.23 -11.22
C TRP A 238 18.65 9.13 -11.15
N LYS A 239 19.24 9.31 -9.95
CA LYS A 239 20.51 10.04 -9.81
C LYS A 239 21.63 9.38 -10.63
N TYR A 240 21.76 8.06 -10.57
CA TYR A 240 22.77 7.34 -11.37
C TYR A 240 22.51 7.48 -12.87
N TYR A 241 21.24 7.44 -13.30
CA TYR A 241 20.86 7.65 -14.70
C TYR A 241 21.20 9.07 -15.17
N VAL A 242 20.89 10.08 -14.36
CA VAL A 242 21.15 11.49 -14.68
C VAL A 242 22.65 11.82 -14.64
N PHE A 243 23.40 11.32 -13.65
CA PHE A 243 24.83 11.62 -13.43
C PHE A 243 25.79 10.53 -13.92
N GLY A 244 25.31 9.55 -14.68
CA GLY A 244 26.14 8.52 -15.29
C GLY A 244 27.16 9.10 -16.29
N PRO A 245 28.04 8.28 -16.89
CA PRO A 245 29.04 8.74 -17.85
C PRO A 245 28.37 9.53 -18.98
N ARG A 246 28.58 10.85 -19.02
CA ARG A 246 27.97 11.73 -20.01
C ARG A 246 28.90 11.91 -21.20
N VAL A 247 28.34 11.85 -22.40
CA VAL A 247 29.08 12.10 -23.64
C VAL A 247 28.89 13.55 -24.05
N GLY A 248 29.75 14.44 -23.56
CA GLY A 248 29.92 15.82 -24.03
C GLY A 248 28.86 16.85 -23.63
N TYR A 249 27.68 16.42 -23.21
CA TYR A 249 26.54 17.32 -22.96
C TYR A 249 25.79 17.01 -21.65
N LEU A 250 25.09 18.03 -21.14
CA LEU A 250 24.33 18.01 -19.90
C LEU A 250 23.13 18.95 -19.98
N ASP A 251 21.94 18.56 -19.54
CA ASP A 251 20.83 19.50 -19.37
C ASP A 251 21.03 20.43 -18.17
N ALA A 252 20.55 21.67 -18.28
CA ALA A 252 20.70 22.70 -17.25
C ALA A 252 20.14 22.28 -15.88
N THR A 253 19.10 21.45 -15.84
CA THR A 253 18.54 20.88 -14.59
C THR A 253 19.55 19.97 -13.90
N ALA A 254 20.19 19.06 -14.63
CA ALA A 254 21.18 18.18 -14.04
C ALA A 254 22.51 18.88 -13.72
N ALA A 255 22.86 19.96 -14.43
CA ALA A 255 23.92 20.89 -14.03
C ALA A 255 23.58 21.55 -12.68
N ALA A 256 22.37 22.10 -12.57
CA ALA A 256 21.89 22.71 -11.32
C ALA A 256 21.83 21.70 -10.16
N LEU A 257 21.50 20.44 -10.44
CA LEU A 257 21.52 19.37 -9.44
C LEU A 257 22.92 18.95 -8.99
N GLU A 258 23.96 19.12 -9.83
CA GLU A 258 25.35 18.81 -9.46
C GLU A 258 25.83 19.73 -8.32
N ILE A 259 25.39 20.99 -8.35
CA ILE A 259 25.71 22.00 -7.33
C ILE A 259 24.67 22.08 -6.21
N ALA A 260 23.48 21.50 -6.42
CA ALA A 260 22.45 21.46 -5.40
C ALA A 260 22.85 20.53 -4.24
N PRO A 261 22.63 20.95 -2.99
CA PRO A 261 22.93 20.12 -1.83
C PRO A 261 21.95 18.93 -1.75
N TRP A 262 22.45 17.79 -1.24
CA TRP A 262 21.70 16.53 -1.17
C TRP A 262 20.38 16.60 -0.38
N TRP A 263 20.24 17.57 0.53
CA TRP A 263 19.03 17.75 1.32
C TRP A 263 17.81 18.12 0.47
N VAL A 264 18.01 18.66 -0.74
CA VAL A 264 16.90 18.97 -1.67
C VAL A 264 16.11 17.72 -2.06
N ILE A 265 16.77 16.55 -2.08
CA ILE A 265 16.12 15.25 -2.33
C ILE A 265 15.70 14.59 -1.01
N ALA A 266 16.57 14.63 0.01
CA ALA A 266 16.30 13.93 1.26
C ALA A 266 15.14 14.53 2.06
N LEU A 267 14.99 15.86 2.08
CA LEU A 267 13.94 16.53 2.86
C LEU A 267 12.53 16.11 2.38
N PRO A 268 12.17 16.22 1.08
CA PRO A 268 10.88 15.72 0.59
C PRO A 268 10.64 14.25 0.91
N LEU A 269 11.64 13.38 0.70
CA LEU A 269 11.51 11.96 1.04
C LEU A 269 11.23 11.74 2.53
N THR A 270 11.88 12.49 3.42
CA THR A 270 11.58 12.41 4.86
C THR A 270 10.17 12.87 5.19
N VAL A 271 9.68 13.94 4.54
CA VAL A 271 8.30 14.41 4.68
C VAL A 271 7.32 13.33 4.22
N SER A 272 7.53 12.72 3.05
CA SER A 272 6.75 11.58 2.54
C SER A 272 6.72 10.43 3.55
N GLY A 273 7.87 10.05 4.10
CA GLY A 273 7.99 8.98 5.09
C GLY A 273 7.22 9.28 6.38
N VAL A 274 7.25 10.53 6.86
CA VAL A 274 6.45 10.97 8.01
C VAL A 274 4.96 10.90 7.71
N ILE A 275 4.52 11.35 6.53
CA ILE A 275 3.11 11.29 6.10
C ILE A 275 2.63 9.83 6.04
N MET A 276 3.42 8.94 5.44
CA MET A 276 3.09 7.51 5.37
C MET A 276 3.02 6.89 6.77
N LEU A 277 3.97 7.22 7.65
CA LEU A 277 3.95 6.77 9.04
C LEU A 277 2.69 7.26 9.78
N LEU A 278 2.35 8.55 9.65
CA LEU A 278 1.12 9.09 10.24
C LEU A 278 -0.13 8.41 9.68
N GLY A 279 -0.22 8.20 8.37
CA GLY A 279 -1.33 7.50 7.72
C GLY A 279 -1.49 6.08 8.27
N THR A 280 -0.40 5.32 8.40
CA THR A 280 -0.46 3.95 8.95
C THR A 280 -0.82 3.91 10.44
N LEU A 281 -0.36 4.87 11.24
CA LEU A 281 -0.68 4.96 12.67
C LEU A 281 -2.12 5.42 12.92
N LEU A 282 -2.64 6.32 12.08
CA LEU A 282 -3.99 6.88 12.20
C LEU A 282 -5.05 6.02 11.52
N GLY A 283 -4.68 5.15 10.58
CA GLY A 283 -5.63 4.38 9.78
C GLY A 283 -6.59 3.52 10.59
N ARG A 284 -6.07 2.66 11.47
CA ARG A 284 -6.90 1.80 12.33
C ARG A 284 -7.80 2.56 13.29
N PRO A 285 -7.33 3.55 14.08
CA PRO A 285 -8.21 4.31 14.95
C PRO A 285 -9.26 5.12 14.17
N ALA A 286 -8.90 5.67 13.01
CA ALA A 286 -9.86 6.33 12.13
C ALA A 286 -10.91 5.34 11.59
N GLY A 287 -10.48 4.16 11.13
CA GLY A 287 -11.36 3.09 10.66
C GLY A 287 -12.34 2.61 11.73
N ARG A 288 -11.88 2.44 12.98
CA ARG A 288 -12.75 2.11 14.12
C ARG A 288 -13.80 3.19 14.35
N ARG A 289 -13.41 4.47 14.39
CA ARG A 289 -14.34 5.60 14.54
C ARG A 289 -15.36 5.66 13.40
N LEU A 290 -14.92 5.42 12.17
CA LEU A 290 -15.77 5.43 10.99
C LEU A 290 -16.79 4.28 11.02
N VAL A 291 -16.39 3.08 11.45
CA VAL A 291 -17.29 1.94 11.68
C VAL A 291 -18.32 2.27 12.77
N THR A 292 -17.89 2.83 13.91
CA THR A 292 -18.81 3.18 14.99
C THR A 292 -19.75 4.34 14.64
N PHE A 293 -19.34 5.24 13.74
CA PHE A 293 -20.14 6.38 13.31
C PHE A 293 -21.16 6.02 12.22
N LEU A 294 -20.77 5.17 11.25
CA LEU A 294 -21.61 4.85 10.09
C LEU A 294 -22.51 3.63 10.29
N LEU A 295 -22.12 2.66 11.14
CA LEU A 295 -22.82 1.38 11.26
C LEU A 295 -23.50 1.23 12.63
N PRO A 296 -24.71 0.64 12.68
CA PRO A 296 -25.39 0.34 13.94
C PRO A 296 -24.60 -0.70 14.76
N PRO A 297 -24.71 -0.71 16.10
CA PRO A 297 -23.89 -1.55 16.97
C PRO A 297 -23.91 -3.05 16.65
N ARG A 298 -25.04 -3.55 16.14
CA ARG A 298 -25.22 -4.96 15.74
C ARG A 298 -24.30 -5.40 14.60
N GLN A 299 -23.81 -4.46 13.78
CA GLN A 299 -22.96 -4.74 12.62
C GLN A 299 -21.46 -4.64 12.93
N TRP A 300 -21.07 -4.15 14.12
CA TRP A 300 -19.67 -4.00 14.49
C TRP A 300 -18.92 -5.34 14.59
N ALA A 301 -19.64 -6.43 14.87
CA ALA A 301 -19.08 -7.78 14.93
C ALA A 301 -18.35 -8.18 13.63
N SER A 302 -18.88 -7.80 12.47
CA SER A 302 -18.25 -8.06 11.15
C SER A 302 -16.91 -7.34 10.97
N PHE A 303 -16.67 -6.27 11.73
CA PHE A 303 -15.44 -5.49 11.73
C PHE A 303 -14.60 -5.68 13.00
N GLY A 304 -14.94 -6.67 13.84
CA GLY A 304 -14.25 -6.92 15.11
C GLY A 304 -12.74 -7.16 14.96
N PHE A 305 -12.30 -7.58 13.77
CA PHE A 305 -10.89 -7.70 13.44
C PHE A 305 -10.10 -6.39 13.63
N LEU A 306 -10.73 -5.20 13.46
CA LEU A 306 -10.06 -3.91 13.64
C LEU A 306 -9.67 -3.65 15.10
N TRP A 307 -10.44 -4.20 16.05
CA TRP A 307 -10.13 -4.15 17.48
C TRP A 307 -9.18 -5.28 17.88
N ALA A 308 -9.47 -6.50 17.42
CA ALA A 308 -8.65 -7.67 17.71
C ALA A 308 -7.19 -7.53 17.21
N ALA A 309 -6.99 -6.88 16.05
CA ALA A 309 -5.65 -6.60 15.50
C ALA A 309 -4.76 -5.76 16.42
N ASP A 310 -5.37 -4.92 17.26
CA ASP A 310 -4.71 -4.06 18.23
C ASP A 310 -4.78 -4.64 19.67
N GLY A 311 -5.36 -5.84 19.85
CA GLY A 311 -5.56 -6.47 21.16
C GLY A 311 -6.60 -5.74 22.02
N LEU A 312 -7.55 -5.07 21.40
CA LEU A 312 -8.63 -4.35 22.07
C LEU A 312 -9.92 -5.17 21.99
N ASP A 313 -10.75 -5.05 23.02
CA ASP A 313 -12.08 -5.64 23.03
C ASP A 313 -13.03 -4.87 22.12
N LEU A 314 -13.97 -5.60 21.52
CA LEU A 314 -15.07 -4.99 20.78
C LEU A 314 -15.96 -4.20 21.77
N PRO A 315 -16.34 -2.94 21.47
CA PRO A 315 -17.25 -2.18 22.32
C PRO A 315 -18.58 -2.92 22.46
N ARG A 316 -19.03 -3.10 23.70
CA ARG A 316 -20.35 -3.67 24.02
C ARG A 316 -21.39 -2.58 23.81
N ALA A 317 -22.43 -2.90 23.05
CA ALA A 317 -23.59 -2.04 22.82
C ALA A 317 -24.48 -1.98 24.06
#